data_AF-A0A517QP48-F1
#
_entry.id   AF-A0A517QP48-F1
#
_cell.length_a   1.000
_cell.length_b   1.000
_cell.length_c   1.000
_cell.angle_alpha   90.00
_cell.angle_beta   90.00
_cell.angle_gamma   90.00
#
_symmetry.space_group_name_H-M   'P 1'
#
loop_
_entity.id
_entity.type
_entity.pdbx_description
1 polymer ?
#
loop_
_entity_poly.entity_id
_entity_poly.type
_entity_poly.pdbx_seq_one_letter_code
_entity_poly.pdbx_strand_id
1 'polypeptide(L)'
;MAIEFHCPYCTATVRVGDDASGKIGRCPKCDTRLRVPTIPSPAPQTAPSPETGAETPVDPPANANPVQLPTADSLQGQADPGFAGPPEGAVESPAEEALFPDLNAPKDPKTLGQLPVVPVTDDPVTSKYIRRQKKKRASLSGLIPPILFGSIFVSVGIWFYMSSQPSYEGLLEGERLNPSQSIRLEIKGADFSIDQKVFSQIVDEVRKRPSAVRSNLVNLQFSAGSKGLEISLRPGSEADLVKVPILQLEAVDQYYQEHLDTLEDARLDELKAGLISLSEDWTNAPEGEKNSTLPNYRNQVVYNSFVKGLGRICYASVGNAIYPCVHENSEGDLYFLVPVGTKEFWIKERSELPETPFFPSSFLVHVQVARPQLEEAELVPVENASEEEATGEEDSSPTSDESMEPDSDAETSPNMKSSGT
;
A
#
# COMPACT_ATOMS: atom_id res chain seq x y z
N MET A 1 -6.93 -30.84 -11.93
CA MET A 1 -6.26 -30.61 -10.63
C MET A 1 -6.62 -29.21 -10.14
N ALA A 2 -6.33 -28.92 -8.87
CA ALA A 2 -6.55 -27.60 -8.29
C ALA A 2 -5.22 -26.87 -8.17
N ILE A 3 -5.18 -25.62 -8.62
CA ILE A 3 -4.09 -24.68 -8.42
C ILE A 3 -4.28 -24.06 -7.04
N GLU A 4 -3.32 -24.25 -6.14
CA GLU A 4 -3.29 -23.59 -4.82
C GLU A 4 -2.20 -22.53 -4.80
N PHE A 5 -2.55 -21.31 -4.41
CA PHE A 5 -1.60 -20.22 -4.24
C PHE A 5 -2.08 -19.22 -3.18
N HIS A 6 -1.23 -18.31 -2.72
CA HIS A 6 -1.60 -17.32 -1.71
C HIS A 6 -1.96 -15.98 -2.37
N CYS A 7 -3.07 -15.39 -1.95
CA CYS A 7 -3.46 -14.06 -2.41
C CYS A 7 -2.39 -13.04 -1.99
N PRO A 8 -1.81 -12.25 -2.90
CA PRO A 8 -0.75 -11.31 -2.55
C PRO A 8 -1.23 -10.17 -1.63
N TYR A 9 -2.54 -9.94 -1.54
CA TYR A 9 -3.14 -8.86 -0.76
C TYR A 9 -3.45 -9.30 0.68
N CYS A 10 -4.26 -10.34 0.84
CA CYS A 10 -4.74 -10.80 2.15
C CYS A 10 -4.07 -12.09 2.65
N THR A 11 -3.13 -12.66 1.90
CA THR A 11 -2.39 -13.90 2.22
C THR A 11 -3.22 -15.18 2.31
N ALA A 12 -4.54 -15.12 2.08
CA ALA A 12 -5.39 -16.29 2.08
C ALA A 12 -5.03 -17.29 0.97
N THR A 13 -5.09 -18.59 1.28
CA THR A 13 -4.95 -19.66 0.29
C THR A 13 -6.15 -19.67 -0.65
N VAL A 14 -5.87 -19.45 -1.94
CA VAL A 14 -6.84 -19.49 -3.03
C VAL A 14 -6.70 -20.83 -3.75
N ARG A 15 -7.82 -21.55 -3.90
CA ARG A 15 -7.91 -22.81 -4.64
C ARG A 15 -8.80 -22.61 -5.86
N VAL A 16 -8.28 -22.85 -7.05
CA VAL A 16 -9.03 -22.74 -8.32
C VAL A 16 -8.73 -23.94 -9.22
N GLY A 17 -9.61 -24.24 -10.17
CA GLY A 17 -9.37 -25.30 -11.15
C GLY A 17 -8.22 -24.97 -12.10
N ASP A 18 -7.60 -25.99 -12.69
CA ASP A 18 -6.53 -25.82 -13.71
C ASP A 18 -6.97 -24.96 -14.91
N ASP A 19 -8.27 -24.96 -15.22
CA ASP A 19 -8.86 -24.14 -16.27
C ASP A 19 -8.82 -22.63 -15.96
N ALA A 20 -8.59 -22.26 -14.71
CA ALA A 20 -8.37 -20.88 -14.28
C ALA A 20 -6.93 -20.40 -14.49
N SER A 21 -6.00 -21.28 -14.88
CA SER A 21 -4.58 -20.94 -15.04
C SER A 21 -4.37 -19.76 -16.01
N GLY A 22 -3.67 -18.72 -15.55
CA GLY A 22 -3.40 -17.50 -16.32
C GLY A 22 -4.59 -16.53 -16.45
N LYS A 23 -5.80 -16.90 -16.01
CA LYS A 23 -7.01 -16.06 -16.02
C LYS A 23 -7.04 -15.11 -14.81
N ILE A 24 -7.84 -14.06 -14.94
CA ILE A 24 -8.13 -13.11 -13.86
C ILE A 24 -9.37 -13.59 -13.11
N GLY A 25 -9.25 -13.78 -11.79
CA GLY A 25 -10.33 -14.14 -10.87
C GLY A 25 -10.40 -13.17 -9.68
N ARG A 26 -11.28 -13.43 -8.72
CA ARG A 26 -11.37 -12.68 -7.45
C ARG A 26 -10.95 -13.56 -6.28
N CYS A 27 -10.29 -12.97 -5.28
CA CYS A 27 -9.98 -13.67 -4.03
C CYS A 27 -11.28 -13.98 -3.27
N PRO A 28 -11.53 -15.22 -2.82
CA PRO A 28 -12.73 -15.55 -2.04
C PRO A 28 -12.74 -14.93 -0.63
N LYS A 29 -11.63 -14.35 -0.17
CA LYS A 29 -11.52 -13.74 1.17
C LYS A 29 -11.62 -12.22 1.16
N CYS A 30 -10.99 -11.54 0.20
CA CYS A 30 -10.93 -10.08 0.17
C CYS A 30 -11.52 -9.47 -1.10
N ASP A 31 -12.09 -10.29 -1.99
CA ASP A 31 -12.70 -9.91 -3.28
C ASP A 31 -11.76 -9.18 -4.28
N THR A 32 -10.48 -9.02 -3.95
CA THR A 32 -9.49 -8.38 -4.82
C THR A 32 -9.31 -9.19 -6.11
N ARG A 33 -9.28 -8.49 -7.25
CA ARG A 33 -8.99 -9.10 -8.57
C ARG A 33 -7.53 -9.52 -8.64
N LEU A 34 -7.27 -10.76 -9.01
CA LEU A 34 -5.93 -11.35 -9.06
C LEU A 34 -5.79 -12.32 -10.23
N ARG A 35 -4.56 -12.45 -10.74
CA ARG A 35 -4.25 -13.37 -11.84
C ARG A 35 -3.77 -14.70 -11.28
N VAL A 36 -4.40 -15.79 -11.70
CA VAL A 36 -4.01 -17.15 -11.29
C VAL A 36 -2.66 -17.49 -11.96
N PRO A 37 -1.67 -18.03 -11.22
CA PRO A 37 -0.39 -18.46 -11.79
C PRO A 37 -0.58 -19.41 -12.99
N THR A 38 0.24 -19.20 -14.03
CA THR A 38 0.23 -20.09 -15.20
C THR A 38 1.05 -21.33 -14.87
N ILE A 39 0.40 -22.49 -14.82
CA ILE A 39 1.12 -23.77 -14.68
C ILE A 39 1.44 -24.24 -16.10
N PRO A 40 2.69 -24.62 -16.40
CA PRO A 40 3.01 -25.23 -17.69
C PRO A 40 2.14 -26.48 -17.87
N SER A 41 1.16 -26.39 -18.77
CA SER A 41 0.31 -27.53 -19.13
C SER A 41 1.22 -28.64 -19.66
N PRO A 42 1.15 -29.88 -19.13
CA PRO A 42 1.98 -30.97 -19.63
C PRO A 42 1.69 -31.11 -21.12
N ALA A 43 2.76 -30.97 -21.92
CA ALA A 43 2.66 -31.06 -23.38
C ALA A 43 1.85 -32.31 -23.74
N PRO A 44 0.81 -32.19 -24.60
CA PRO A 44 -0.01 -33.33 -24.96
C PRO A 44 0.90 -34.43 -25.50
N GLN A 45 1.03 -35.52 -24.73
CA GLN A 45 1.74 -36.72 -25.17
C GLN A 45 1.06 -37.16 -26.45
N THR A 46 1.76 -36.95 -27.56
CA THR A 46 1.31 -37.36 -28.88
C THR A 46 1.15 -38.87 -28.83
N ALA A 47 -0.08 -39.35 -28.94
CA ALA A 47 -0.37 -40.77 -28.99
C ALA A 47 0.47 -41.41 -30.11
N PRO A 48 1.20 -42.51 -29.83
CA PRO A 48 2.00 -43.18 -30.84
C PRO A 48 1.08 -43.70 -31.96
N SER A 49 1.37 -43.29 -33.19
CA SER A 49 0.75 -43.81 -34.41
C SER A 49 1.01 -45.32 -34.53
N PRO A 50 0.03 -46.13 -34.99
CA PRO A 50 0.23 -47.55 -35.22
C PRO A 50 1.00 -47.75 -36.54
N GLU A 51 2.30 -48.04 -36.45
CA GLU A 51 3.10 -48.51 -37.59
C GLU A 51 3.16 -50.03 -37.66
N THR A 52 2.75 -50.51 -38.82
CA THR A 52 2.70 -51.89 -39.32
C THR A 52 4.11 -52.45 -39.55
N GLY A 53 4.40 -53.56 -38.85
CA GLY A 53 5.23 -54.73 -39.22
C GLY A 53 6.49 -54.58 -40.10
N ALA A 54 7.63 -55.02 -39.55
CA ALA A 54 8.52 -56.00 -40.18
C ALA A 54 9.51 -56.57 -39.15
N GLU A 55 9.59 -57.90 -39.11
CA GLU A 55 10.45 -58.73 -38.27
C GLU A 55 11.95 -58.56 -38.58
N THR A 56 12.83 -58.70 -37.59
CA THR A 56 13.97 -59.64 -37.60
C THR A 56 14.52 -59.83 -36.16
N PRO A 57 14.83 -61.06 -35.72
CA PRO A 57 15.20 -61.40 -34.34
C PRO A 57 16.72 -61.44 -34.11
N VAL A 58 17.19 -60.95 -32.97
CA VAL A 58 18.50 -61.33 -32.38
C VAL A 58 18.39 -61.35 -30.85
N ASP A 59 18.65 -62.53 -30.30
CA ASP A 59 18.67 -62.90 -28.87
C ASP A 59 20.01 -62.51 -28.15
N PRO A 60 20.11 -62.65 -26.81
CA PRO A 60 20.75 -61.68 -25.91
C PRO A 60 22.14 -62.13 -25.40
N PRO A 61 22.75 -61.35 -24.48
CA PRO A 61 23.11 -61.97 -23.21
C PRO A 61 22.76 -61.16 -21.95
N ALA A 62 22.61 -61.94 -20.89
CA ALA A 62 22.22 -61.59 -19.54
C ALA A 62 23.31 -60.87 -18.73
N ASN A 63 22.89 -59.97 -17.83
CA ASN A 63 23.43 -59.83 -16.47
C ASN A 63 22.50 -58.90 -15.63
N ALA A 64 21.72 -59.44 -14.69
CA ALA A 64 21.90 -59.35 -13.22
C ALA A 64 22.36 -57.95 -12.73
N ASN A 65 21.66 -57.20 -11.86
CA ASN A 65 21.04 -57.60 -10.60
C ASN A 65 20.05 -56.50 -10.09
N PRO A 66 19.10 -56.83 -9.20
CA PRO A 66 18.11 -55.90 -8.67
C PRO A 66 18.53 -55.28 -7.33
N VAL A 67 18.26 -53.98 -7.13
CA VAL A 67 18.25 -53.38 -5.79
C VAL A 67 16.81 -53.34 -5.31
N GLN A 68 16.54 -54.19 -4.32
CA GLN A 68 15.35 -54.16 -3.48
C GLN A 68 15.45 -52.97 -2.51
N LEU A 69 14.34 -52.24 -2.33
CA LEU A 69 14.12 -51.43 -1.14
C LEU A 69 12.84 -51.93 -0.45
N PRO A 70 12.83 -52.05 0.89
CA PRO A 70 11.86 -52.88 1.60
C PRO A 70 10.50 -52.21 1.73
N THR A 71 9.48 -53.06 1.69
CA THR A 71 8.10 -52.78 2.07
C THR A 71 7.85 -53.33 3.47
N ALA A 72 6.79 -52.80 4.09
CA ALA A 72 6.07 -53.26 5.29
C ALA A 72 6.65 -52.73 6.62
N ASP A 73 5.85 -52.34 7.61
CA ASP A 73 4.43 -52.66 7.81
C ASP A 73 3.80 -51.73 8.86
N SER A 74 2.48 -51.62 8.75
CA SER A 74 1.48 -51.53 9.83
C SER A 74 1.44 -50.31 10.75
N LEU A 75 0.31 -49.59 10.68
CA LEU A 75 -0.77 -49.79 11.66
C LEU A 75 -2.13 -49.38 11.07
N GLN A 76 -3.01 -50.39 10.95
CA GLN A 76 -4.48 -50.29 11.08
C GLN A 76 -4.80 -49.59 12.42
N GLY A 77 -5.89 -48.87 12.64
CA GLY A 77 -7.16 -48.70 11.95
C GLY A 77 -8.12 -48.15 13.01
N GLN A 78 -9.01 -47.23 12.66
CA GLN A 78 -10.15 -46.91 13.51
C GLN A 78 -11.30 -46.41 12.64
N ALA A 79 -12.30 -47.28 12.53
CA ALA A 79 -13.63 -46.96 12.03
C ALA A 79 -14.42 -46.31 13.16
N ASP A 80 -15.20 -45.27 12.84
CA ASP A 80 -16.58 -45.11 13.33
C ASP A 80 -17.29 -43.94 12.60
N PRO A 81 -18.64 -43.79 12.70
CA PRO A 81 -19.50 -43.71 11.53
C PRO A 81 -20.34 -42.41 11.50
N GLY A 82 -21.10 -42.25 10.41
CA GLY A 82 -22.35 -41.49 10.43
C GLY A 82 -22.21 -39.98 10.27
N PHE A 83 -22.09 -39.53 9.02
CA PHE A 83 -22.51 -38.17 8.67
C PHE A 83 -23.88 -38.23 8.01
N ALA A 84 -24.91 -38.00 8.82
CA ALA A 84 -26.26 -37.73 8.37
C ALA A 84 -26.25 -36.43 7.54
N GLY A 85 -26.80 -36.49 6.33
CA GLY A 85 -26.97 -35.31 5.48
C GLY A 85 -27.92 -34.29 6.13
N PRO A 86 -27.72 -32.98 5.89
CA PRO A 86 -28.71 -31.98 6.26
C PRO A 86 -29.86 -31.97 5.24
N PRO A 87 -31.10 -31.70 5.70
CA PRO A 87 -32.30 -31.78 4.89
C PRO A 87 -32.45 -30.61 3.91
N GLU A 88 -33.00 -30.91 2.74
CA GLU A 88 -33.73 -29.96 1.90
C GLU A 88 -34.82 -29.27 2.75
N GLY A 89 -34.63 -27.98 2.99
CA GLY A 89 -35.58 -27.11 3.68
C GLY A 89 -35.82 -25.86 2.84
N ALA A 90 -37.08 -25.67 2.45
CA ALA A 90 -37.58 -24.63 1.59
C ALA A 90 -37.19 -23.21 2.04
N VAL A 91 -36.75 -22.39 1.08
CA VAL A 91 -36.66 -20.94 1.25
C VAL A 91 -38.00 -20.36 0.79
N GLU A 92 -38.90 -20.15 1.75
CA GLU A 92 -40.02 -19.24 1.60
C GLU A 92 -39.49 -17.80 1.52
N SER A 93 -39.90 -17.11 0.47
CA SER A 93 -39.66 -15.69 0.22
C SER A 93 -40.65 -14.88 1.06
N PRO A 94 -40.23 -14.04 2.02
CA PRO A 94 -41.15 -13.09 2.63
C PRO A 94 -41.24 -11.85 1.75
N ALA A 95 -42.50 -11.46 1.53
CA ALA A 95 -42.91 -10.28 0.83
C ALA A 95 -42.28 -9.01 1.42
N GLU A 96 -41.88 -8.16 0.50
CA GLU A 96 -41.44 -6.79 0.69
C GLU A 96 -42.67 -5.95 1.11
N GLU A 97 -42.85 -5.77 2.41
CA GLU A 97 -43.87 -4.89 2.96
C GLU A 97 -43.30 -4.03 4.10
N ALA A 98 -43.28 -2.74 3.80
CA ALA A 98 -43.50 -1.61 4.72
C ALA A 98 -42.32 -0.65 5.01
N LEU A 99 -42.72 0.63 4.97
CA LEU A 99 -42.28 1.76 5.79
C LEU A 99 -41.07 2.57 5.34
N PHE A 100 -41.34 3.44 4.37
CA PHE A 100 -40.69 4.76 4.33
C PHE A 100 -41.20 5.61 5.51
N PRO A 101 -40.32 6.14 6.38
CA PRO A 101 -40.72 7.18 7.31
C PRO A 101 -40.90 8.51 6.58
N ASP A 102 -42.08 9.07 6.79
CA ASP A 102 -42.58 10.37 6.33
C ASP A 102 -41.76 11.50 6.97
N LEU A 103 -40.85 12.11 6.21
CA LEU A 103 -40.12 13.32 6.61
C LEU A 103 -41.02 14.54 6.44
N ASN A 104 -41.90 14.75 7.43
CA ASN A 104 -42.50 16.06 7.69
C ASN A 104 -41.44 17.01 8.25
N ALA A 105 -40.82 17.79 7.38
CA ALA A 105 -40.04 18.97 7.76
C ALA A 105 -40.94 20.23 7.81
N PRO A 106 -40.80 21.07 8.85
CA PRO A 106 -41.61 22.28 9.01
C PRO A 106 -41.24 23.36 7.99
N LYS A 107 -42.30 23.96 7.42
CA LYS A 107 -42.25 25.16 6.60
C LYS A 107 -41.86 26.36 7.46
N ASP A 108 -40.74 27.00 7.16
CA ASP A 108 -40.50 28.42 7.42
C ASP A 108 -39.52 29.00 6.39
N PRO A 109 -40.00 29.73 5.35
CA PRO A 109 -39.13 30.47 4.45
C PRO A 109 -38.92 31.90 4.98
N LYS A 110 -37.81 32.12 5.70
CA LYS A 110 -37.32 33.47 6.00
C LYS A 110 -36.11 33.80 5.12
N THR A 111 -36.41 34.65 4.13
CA THR A 111 -35.63 35.85 3.78
C THR A 111 -34.15 35.65 3.41
N LEU A 112 -33.89 35.45 2.12
CA LEU A 112 -32.59 35.78 1.51
C LEU A 112 -32.77 36.75 0.34
N GLY A 113 -32.17 37.93 0.54
CA GLY A 113 -31.51 38.80 -0.43
C GLY A 113 -31.98 38.78 -1.88
N GLN A 114 -32.76 39.81 -2.21
CA GLN A 114 -33.11 40.23 -3.56
C GLN A 114 -31.88 40.79 -4.28
N LEU A 115 -31.43 40.12 -5.35
CA LEU A 115 -30.47 40.68 -6.32
C LEU A 115 -31.18 41.69 -7.23
N PRO A 116 -30.53 42.79 -7.65
CA PRO A 116 -31.17 43.83 -8.46
C PRO A 116 -31.47 43.33 -9.88
N VAL A 117 -32.76 43.35 -10.21
CA VAL A 117 -33.30 43.16 -11.56
C VAL A 117 -32.91 44.36 -12.41
N VAL A 118 -32.16 44.12 -13.49
CA VAL A 118 -31.92 45.11 -14.54
C VAL A 118 -33.18 45.21 -15.40
N PRO A 119 -33.77 46.41 -15.60
CA PRO A 119 -34.95 46.55 -16.45
C PRO A 119 -34.58 46.36 -17.93
N VAL A 120 -35.24 45.40 -18.55
CA VAL A 120 -35.32 45.28 -20.01
C VAL A 120 -36.24 46.39 -20.49
N THR A 121 -35.67 47.39 -21.17
CA THR A 121 -36.42 48.42 -21.89
C THR A 121 -36.67 47.95 -23.31
N ASP A 122 -37.92 47.61 -23.61
CA ASP A 122 -38.46 47.56 -24.97
C ASP A 122 -38.70 48.99 -25.47
N ASP A 123 -37.99 49.38 -26.53
CA ASP A 123 -38.39 50.52 -27.38
C ASP A 123 -38.48 50.07 -28.85
N PRO A 124 -39.63 50.26 -29.51
CA PRO A 124 -39.80 50.01 -30.93
C PRO A 124 -39.71 51.31 -31.72
N VAL A 125 -38.66 51.51 -32.55
CA VAL A 125 -38.71 52.54 -33.59
C VAL A 125 -38.09 52.06 -34.90
N THR A 126 -38.98 52.02 -35.89
CA THR A 126 -38.80 51.87 -37.32
C THR A 126 -37.65 52.69 -37.91
N SER A 127 -36.82 52.07 -38.74
CA SER A 127 -36.42 52.73 -40.00
C SER A 127 -36.13 51.70 -41.10
N LYS A 128 -36.92 51.84 -42.17
CA LYS A 128 -36.69 51.17 -43.45
C LYS A 128 -35.40 51.73 -44.04
N TYR A 129 -34.36 50.92 -44.14
CA TYR A 129 -33.27 51.17 -45.08
C TYR A 129 -33.10 49.95 -46.00
N ILE A 130 -33.74 50.06 -47.17
CA ILE A 130 -33.47 49.24 -48.34
C ILE A 130 -32.02 49.47 -48.72
N ARG A 131 -31.12 48.54 -48.38
CA ARG A 131 -29.76 48.50 -48.94
C ARG A 131 -29.61 47.27 -49.83
N ARG A 132 -29.64 47.54 -51.13
CA ARG A 132 -29.22 46.73 -52.27
C ARG A 132 -28.27 45.60 -51.88
N GLN A 133 -28.78 44.36 -51.87
CA GLN A 133 -27.96 43.15 -51.97
C GLN A 133 -27.27 43.13 -53.34
N LYS A 134 -26.09 43.73 -53.43
CA LYS A 134 -25.13 43.37 -54.48
C LYS A 134 -24.56 42.00 -54.11
N LYS A 135 -24.98 40.96 -54.85
CA LYS A 135 -24.31 39.65 -54.92
C LYS A 135 -22.86 39.85 -55.36
N LYS A 136 -21.97 40.21 -54.43
CA LYS A 136 -20.53 40.07 -54.62
C LYS A 136 -20.24 38.59 -54.39
N ARG A 137 -19.81 37.90 -55.45
CA ARG A 137 -19.15 36.60 -55.34
C ARG A 137 -17.95 36.81 -54.42
N ALA A 138 -18.11 36.54 -53.14
CA ALA A 138 -17.02 36.58 -52.18
C ALA A 138 -16.04 35.49 -52.61
N SER A 139 -14.90 35.89 -53.18
CA SER A 139 -13.86 34.95 -53.57
C SER A 139 -13.35 34.28 -52.30
N LEU A 140 -13.56 32.97 -52.19
CA LEU A 140 -13.09 32.10 -51.11
C LEU A 140 -11.56 32.18 -50.87
N SER A 141 -10.79 32.87 -51.73
CA SER A 141 -9.35 33.08 -51.57
C SER A 141 -8.93 33.98 -50.41
N GLY A 142 -9.86 34.72 -49.78
CA GLY A 142 -9.56 35.62 -48.67
C GLY A 142 -9.57 34.98 -47.28
N LEU A 143 -10.16 33.77 -47.14
CA LEU A 143 -10.27 33.05 -45.86
C LEU A 143 -9.16 32.02 -45.63
N ILE A 144 -8.38 31.68 -46.66
CA ILE A 144 -7.31 30.67 -46.57
C ILE A 144 -6.15 31.11 -45.67
N PRO A 145 -5.65 32.37 -45.71
CA PRO A 145 -4.54 32.78 -44.86
C PRO A 145 -4.81 32.68 -43.35
N PRO A 146 -5.91 33.20 -42.76
CA PRO A 146 -6.12 33.15 -41.32
C PRO A 146 -6.32 31.72 -40.78
N ILE A 147 -6.87 30.81 -41.58
CA ILE A 147 -7.03 29.40 -41.19
C ILE A 147 -5.66 28.70 -41.14
N LEU A 148 -4.80 28.94 -42.13
CA LEU A 148 -3.45 28.36 -42.13
C LEU A 148 -2.62 28.88 -40.95
N PHE A 149 -2.56 30.19 -40.74
CA PHE A 149 -1.81 30.75 -39.61
C PHE A 149 -2.40 30.31 -38.26
N GLY A 150 -3.73 30.33 -38.11
CA GLY A 150 -4.40 29.84 -36.90
C GLY A 150 -4.07 28.38 -36.59
N SER A 151 -4.08 27.50 -37.61
CA SER A 151 -3.73 26.08 -37.44
C SER A 151 -2.28 25.86 -37.01
N ILE A 152 -1.35 26.69 -37.50
CA ILE A 152 0.06 26.65 -37.12
C ILE A 152 0.21 27.07 -35.65
N PHE A 153 -0.43 28.17 -35.22
CA PHE A 153 -0.36 28.60 -33.81
C PHE A 153 -0.95 27.56 -32.86
N VAL A 154 -2.08 26.93 -33.21
CA VAL A 154 -2.66 25.84 -32.41
C VAL A 154 -1.71 24.64 -32.37
N SER A 155 -1.10 24.26 -33.50
CA SER A 155 -0.16 23.13 -33.56
C SER A 155 1.10 23.41 -32.74
N VAL A 156 1.65 24.63 -32.81
CA VAL A 156 2.79 25.06 -31.99
C VAL A 156 2.42 25.10 -30.52
N GLY A 157 1.22 25.57 -30.18
CA GLY A 157 0.70 25.58 -28.80
C GLY A 157 0.54 24.17 -28.23
N ILE A 158 -0.01 23.23 -29.00
CA ILE A 158 -0.13 21.82 -28.60
C ILE A 158 1.26 21.19 -28.45
N TRP A 159 2.17 21.41 -29.40
CA TRP A 159 3.53 20.89 -29.32
C TRP A 159 4.29 21.46 -28.12
N PHE A 160 4.20 22.77 -27.87
CA PHE A 160 4.80 23.40 -26.71
C PHE A 160 4.22 22.85 -25.42
N TYR A 161 2.89 22.74 -25.32
CA TYR A 161 2.22 22.16 -24.15
C TYR A 161 2.65 20.71 -23.88
N MET A 162 2.71 19.86 -24.93
CA MET A 162 3.16 18.47 -24.80
C MET A 162 4.65 18.37 -24.46
N SER A 163 5.49 19.26 -25.00
CA SER A 163 6.93 19.28 -24.74
C SER A 163 7.30 19.94 -23.40
N SER A 164 6.39 20.75 -22.82
CA SER A 164 6.59 21.42 -21.54
C SER A 164 6.02 20.64 -20.37
N GLN A 165 5.41 19.46 -20.59
CA GLN A 165 4.93 18.66 -19.47
C GLN A 165 6.13 18.15 -18.66
N PRO A 166 6.11 18.33 -17.33
CA PRO A 166 7.13 17.76 -16.47
C PRO A 166 7.16 16.25 -16.67
N SER A 167 8.38 15.71 -16.84
CA SER A 167 8.61 14.28 -16.81
C SER A 167 8.86 13.88 -15.37
N TYR A 168 8.05 12.95 -14.86
CA TYR A 168 8.25 12.36 -13.53
C TYR A 168 9.00 11.03 -13.63
N GLU A 169 9.94 10.97 -14.57
CA GLU A 169 10.82 9.84 -14.80
C GLU A 169 12.24 10.23 -14.38
N GLY A 170 12.96 9.28 -13.80
CA GLY A 170 14.30 9.55 -13.30
C GLY A 170 14.98 8.31 -12.79
N LEU A 171 16.29 8.40 -12.63
CA LEU A 171 17.11 7.41 -11.97
C LEU A 171 17.49 7.94 -10.59
N LEU A 172 17.17 7.17 -9.55
CA LEU A 172 17.53 7.47 -8.17
C LEU A 172 18.38 6.33 -7.59
N GLU A 173 19.21 6.69 -6.61
CA GLU A 173 19.92 5.71 -5.79
C GLU A 173 19.10 5.45 -4.51
N GLY A 174 18.81 4.18 -4.24
CA GLY A 174 18.14 3.72 -3.04
C GLY A 174 19.15 3.23 -2.01
N GLU A 175 19.00 3.65 -0.76
CA GLU A 175 19.86 3.25 0.36
C GLU A 175 19.23 2.06 1.09
N ARG A 176 20.00 0.97 1.25
CA ARG A 176 19.55 -0.17 2.05
C ARG A 176 19.84 0.07 3.53
N LEU A 177 18.80 -0.06 4.34
CA LEU A 177 18.87 0.14 5.77
C LEU A 177 19.17 -1.16 6.52
N ASN A 178 19.62 -1.02 7.76
CA ASN A 178 19.94 -2.16 8.61
C ASN A 178 18.69 -3.02 8.86
N PRO A 179 18.73 -4.36 8.70
CA PRO A 179 17.58 -5.24 8.94
C PRO A 179 17.05 -5.20 10.39
N SER A 180 17.86 -4.76 11.37
CA SER A 180 17.41 -4.57 12.74
C SER A 180 16.69 -3.23 12.98
N GLN A 181 16.71 -2.33 12.00
CA GLN A 181 16.06 -1.03 12.11
C GLN A 181 14.55 -1.19 12.25
N SER A 182 13.98 -0.52 13.26
CA SER A 182 12.55 -0.50 13.49
C SER A 182 12.00 0.91 13.36
N ILE A 183 10.93 1.06 12.61
CA ILE A 183 10.18 2.31 12.50
C ILE A 183 9.02 2.22 13.51
N ARG A 184 8.82 3.26 14.32
CA ARG A 184 7.76 3.29 15.34
C ARG A 184 6.90 4.52 15.16
N LEU A 185 5.61 4.35 15.39
CA LEU A 185 4.62 5.41 15.36
C LEU A 185 3.61 5.19 16.49
N GLU A 186 3.09 6.27 17.05
CA GLU A 186 1.99 6.23 18.01
C GLU A 186 0.76 6.95 17.44
N ILE A 187 -0.35 6.22 17.30
CA ILE A 187 -1.64 6.75 16.85
C ILE A 187 -2.47 7.16 18.07
N LYS A 188 -3.01 8.37 18.05
CA LYS A 188 -3.95 8.85 19.08
C LYS A 188 -5.36 8.90 18.50
N GLY A 189 -6.34 8.34 19.21
CA GLY A 189 -7.73 8.33 18.75
C GLY A 189 -8.34 9.72 18.53
N ALA A 190 -7.93 10.70 19.36
CA ALA A 190 -8.39 12.08 19.29
C ALA A 190 -8.08 12.76 17.95
N ASP A 191 -6.96 12.40 17.31
CA ASP A 191 -6.51 13.01 16.05
C ASP A 191 -7.45 12.63 14.88
N PHE A 192 -8.27 11.58 15.03
CA PHE A 192 -9.12 11.02 13.97
C PHE A 192 -10.62 11.07 14.27
N SER A 193 -11.04 11.80 15.32
CA SER A 193 -12.46 11.87 15.75
C SER A 193 -13.07 10.50 16.09
N ILE A 194 -12.27 9.55 16.58
CA ILE A 194 -12.76 8.25 17.05
C ILE A 194 -13.33 8.42 18.46
N ASP A 195 -14.37 7.67 18.81
CA ASP A 195 -14.86 7.61 20.18
C ASP A 195 -13.71 7.20 21.13
N GLN A 196 -13.32 8.13 21.99
CA GLN A 196 -12.17 7.96 22.88
C GLN A 196 -12.33 6.78 23.84
N LYS A 197 -13.57 6.41 24.19
CA LYS A 197 -13.87 5.25 25.03
C LYS A 197 -13.62 3.95 24.29
N VAL A 198 -13.97 3.87 23.01
CA VAL A 198 -13.70 2.68 22.19
C VAL A 198 -12.20 2.56 21.93
N PHE A 199 -11.55 3.67 21.57
CA PHE A 199 -10.11 3.68 21.33
C PHE A 199 -9.30 3.29 22.58
N SER A 200 -9.68 3.78 23.77
CA SER A 200 -9.01 3.39 25.01
C SER A 200 -9.18 1.90 25.33
N GLN A 201 -10.34 1.31 25.02
CA GLN A 201 -10.54 -0.14 25.16
C GLN A 201 -9.62 -0.95 24.24
N ILE A 202 -9.41 -0.50 23.00
CA ILE A 202 -8.45 -1.14 22.08
C ILE A 202 -7.04 -1.07 22.68
N VAL A 203 -6.60 0.12 23.09
CA VAL A 203 -5.26 0.32 23.68
C VAL A 203 -5.08 -0.51 24.96
N ASP A 204 -6.07 -0.56 25.84
CA ASP A 204 -6.00 -1.33 27.08
C ASP A 204 -5.94 -2.85 26.83
N GLU A 205 -6.63 -3.36 25.81
CA GLU A 205 -6.53 -4.78 25.47
C GLU A 205 -5.20 -5.11 24.82
N VAL A 206 -4.70 -4.26 23.90
CA VAL A 206 -3.36 -4.40 23.32
C VAL A 206 -2.28 -4.32 24.41
N ARG A 207 -2.49 -3.53 25.48
CA ARG A 207 -1.60 -3.49 26.65
C ARG A 207 -1.53 -4.85 27.36
N LYS A 208 -2.67 -5.51 27.56
CA LYS A 208 -2.74 -6.83 28.20
C LYS A 208 -2.19 -7.93 27.31
N ARG A 209 -2.45 -7.83 26.00
CA ARG A 209 -2.14 -8.84 25.00
C ARG A 209 -1.62 -8.14 23.74
N PRO A 210 -0.31 -7.88 23.65
CA PRO A 210 0.29 -7.35 22.43
C PRO A 210 -0.02 -8.27 21.24
N SER A 211 -0.35 -7.67 20.09
CA SER A 211 -0.61 -8.40 18.86
C SER A 211 0.56 -8.21 17.89
N ALA A 212 0.87 -9.23 17.10
CA ALA A 212 1.92 -9.14 16.09
C ALA A 212 1.46 -9.77 14.78
N VAL A 213 1.79 -9.11 13.68
CA VAL A 213 1.58 -9.63 12.32
C VAL A 213 2.95 -9.90 11.73
N ARG A 214 3.21 -11.16 11.43
CA ARG A 214 4.48 -11.61 10.85
C ARG A 214 4.23 -12.14 9.45
N SER A 215 5.01 -11.65 8.50
CA SER A 215 5.16 -12.22 7.18
C SER A 215 6.64 -12.29 6.84
N ASN A 216 6.97 -12.96 5.74
CA ASN A 216 8.34 -12.99 5.25
C ASN A 216 8.89 -11.59 4.94
N LEU A 217 8.01 -10.62 4.64
CA LEU A 217 8.40 -9.25 4.27
C LEU A 217 8.36 -8.28 5.44
N VAL A 218 7.44 -8.45 6.40
CA VAL A 218 7.23 -7.46 7.47
C VAL A 218 6.91 -8.13 8.80
N ASN A 219 7.50 -7.58 9.86
CA ASN A 219 7.12 -7.83 11.23
C ASN A 219 6.47 -6.56 11.80
N LEU A 220 5.16 -6.59 11.99
CA LEU A 220 4.40 -5.54 12.67
C LEU A 220 4.11 -5.97 14.09
N GLN A 221 4.28 -5.06 15.04
CA GLN A 221 3.91 -5.27 16.43
C GLN A 221 3.05 -4.11 16.90
N PHE A 222 1.90 -4.46 17.48
CA PHE A 222 0.96 -3.55 18.11
C PHE A 222 1.16 -3.63 19.62
N SER A 223 1.44 -2.49 20.24
CA SER A 223 1.61 -2.33 21.68
C SER A 223 0.86 -1.10 22.18
N ALA A 224 0.61 -1.04 23.48
CA ALA A 224 0.08 0.17 24.09
C ALA A 224 1.21 1.16 24.33
N GLY A 225 1.12 2.33 23.71
CA GLY A 225 1.99 3.46 23.96
C GLY A 225 1.54 4.26 25.19
N SER A 226 2.22 5.39 25.42
CA SER A 226 1.92 6.31 26.53
C SER A 226 0.65 7.15 26.30
N LYS A 227 0.35 7.44 25.04
CA LYS A 227 -0.71 8.33 24.56
C LYS A 227 -1.69 7.64 23.60
N GLY A 228 -1.36 6.44 23.10
CA GLY A 228 -2.24 5.72 22.20
C GLY A 228 -1.76 4.33 21.80
N LEU A 229 -2.09 3.94 20.57
CA LEU A 229 -1.69 2.66 19.99
C LEU A 229 -0.31 2.83 19.35
N GLU A 230 0.71 2.20 19.94
CA GLU A 230 2.06 2.15 19.36
C GLU A 230 2.12 1.01 18.35
N ILE A 231 2.63 1.32 17.16
CA ILE A 231 2.88 0.36 16.11
C ILE A 231 4.36 0.42 15.80
N SER A 232 5.01 -0.75 15.78
CA SER A 232 6.37 -0.87 15.28
C SER A 232 6.41 -1.75 14.04
N LEU A 233 7.19 -1.31 13.06
CA LEU A 233 7.44 -1.99 11.81
C LEU A 233 8.91 -2.36 11.73
N ARG A 234 9.19 -3.61 11.40
CA ARG A 234 10.52 -4.12 11.10
C ARG A 234 10.51 -4.94 9.82
N PRO A 235 11.63 -5.00 9.10
CA PRO A 235 11.78 -5.94 8.00
C PRO A 235 11.54 -7.39 8.46
N GLY A 236 10.95 -8.19 7.57
CA GLY A 236 10.88 -9.64 7.70
C GLY A 236 12.21 -10.30 7.32
N SER A 237 12.28 -11.63 7.41
CA SER A 237 13.49 -12.38 7.08
C SER A 237 13.85 -12.39 5.59
N GLU A 238 12.89 -12.07 4.72
CA GLU A 238 13.06 -12.06 3.26
C GLU A 238 12.88 -10.66 2.65
N ALA A 239 12.93 -9.60 3.46
CA ALA A 239 12.88 -8.22 2.96
C ALA A 239 14.09 -7.37 3.37
N ASP A 240 14.53 -6.54 2.43
CA ASP A 240 15.37 -5.37 2.65
C ASP A 240 14.48 -4.13 2.78
N LEU A 241 14.77 -3.26 3.76
CA LEU A 241 14.17 -1.93 3.85
C LEU A 241 15.02 -0.96 3.04
N VAL A 242 14.45 -0.39 1.98
CA VAL A 242 15.14 0.55 1.09
C VAL A 242 14.53 1.93 1.22
N LYS A 243 15.37 2.92 1.57
CA LYS A 243 15.07 4.35 1.56
C LYS A 243 15.30 4.91 0.16
N VAL A 244 14.37 5.70 -0.36
CA VAL A 244 14.46 6.34 -1.67
C VAL A 244 14.17 7.84 -1.55
N PRO A 245 15.14 8.72 -1.88
CA PRO A 245 14.96 10.16 -1.76
C PRO A 245 14.24 10.72 -2.99
N ILE A 246 12.95 10.45 -3.09
CA ILE A 246 12.18 10.71 -4.32
C ILE A 246 12.07 12.20 -4.67
N LEU A 247 12.12 13.08 -3.68
CA LEU A 247 12.08 14.53 -3.87
C LEU A 247 13.40 15.10 -4.45
N GLN A 248 14.44 14.28 -4.67
CA GLN A 248 15.59 14.70 -5.48
C GLN A 248 15.22 14.91 -6.96
N LEU A 249 14.09 14.37 -7.42
CA LEU A 249 13.51 14.69 -8.71
C LEU A 249 12.71 15.99 -8.60
N GLU A 250 13.27 17.09 -9.12
CA GLU A 250 12.68 18.44 -9.04
C GLU A 250 11.20 18.49 -9.48
N ALA A 251 10.84 17.76 -10.54
CA ALA A 251 9.46 17.68 -11.01
C ALA A 251 8.52 17.04 -9.97
N VAL A 252 8.98 16.00 -9.27
CA VAL A 252 8.19 15.32 -8.22
C VAL A 252 8.08 16.21 -7.00
N ASP A 253 9.16 16.87 -6.58
CA ASP A 253 9.12 17.82 -5.45
C ASP A 253 8.16 18.97 -5.72
N GLN A 254 8.29 19.64 -6.88
CA GLN A 254 7.38 20.72 -7.23
C GLN A 254 5.91 20.27 -7.21
N TYR A 255 5.61 19.13 -7.83
CA TYR A 255 4.25 18.59 -7.81
C TYR A 255 3.78 18.28 -6.38
N TYR A 256 4.63 17.68 -5.55
CA TYR A 256 4.30 17.33 -4.17
C TYR A 256 4.00 18.58 -3.34
N GLN A 257 4.80 19.64 -3.45
CA GLN A 257 4.53 20.90 -2.74
C GLN A 257 3.22 21.55 -3.20
N GLU A 258 2.92 21.50 -4.50
CA GLU A 258 1.68 22.06 -5.06
C GLU A 258 0.42 21.30 -4.63
N HIS A 259 0.53 19.99 -4.36
CA HIS A 259 -0.61 19.10 -4.09
C HIS A 259 -0.61 18.48 -2.68
N LEU A 260 0.29 18.92 -1.79
CA LEU A 260 0.51 18.33 -0.48
C LEU A 260 -0.79 18.15 0.31
N ASP A 261 -1.55 19.24 0.47
CA ASP A 261 -2.78 19.25 1.24
C ASP A 261 -3.81 18.28 0.65
N THR A 262 -3.95 18.23 -0.67
CA THR A 262 -4.91 17.33 -1.35
C THR A 262 -4.54 15.86 -1.17
N LEU A 263 -3.25 15.54 -1.31
CA LEU A 263 -2.76 14.17 -1.12
C LEU A 263 -2.88 13.72 0.34
N GLU A 264 -2.60 14.64 1.27
CA GLU A 264 -2.66 14.39 2.70
C GLU A 264 -4.10 14.27 3.22
N ASP A 265 -5.01 15.12 2.75
CA ASP A 265 -6.45 15.02 3.05
C ASP A 265 -7.00 13.67 2.60
N ALA A 266 -6.69 13.26 1.36
CA ALA A 266 -7.10 11.95 0.86
C ALA A 266 -6.57 10.82 1.75
N ARG A 267 -5.31 10.89 2.17
CA ARG A 267 -4.68 9.94 3.13
C ARG A 267 -5.41 9.91 4.46
N LEU A 268 -5.66 11.08 5.06
CA LEU A 268 -6.34 11.21 6.34
C LEU A 268 -7.77 10.65 6.28
N ASP A 269 -8.49 10.87 5.18
CA ASP A 269 -9.82 10.32 4.98
C ASP A 269 -9.83 8.79 4.93
N GLU A 270 -8.89 8.17 4.20
CA GLU A 270 -8.77 6.70 4.15
C GLU A 270 -8.34 6.12 5.49
N LEU A 271 -7.39 6.75 6.18
CA LEU A 271 -6.95 6.34 7.51
C LEU A 271 -8.08 6.44 8.53
N LYS A 272 -8.85 7.54 8.50
CA LYS A 272 -10.01 7.74 9.36
C LYS A 272 -11.09 6.69 9.09
N ALA A 273 -11.41 6.42 7.82
CA ALA A 273 -12.36 5.37 7.46
C ALA A 273 -11.89 3.99 7.97
N GLY A 274 -10.62 3.65 7.77
CA GLY A 274 -10.04 2.40 8.25
C GLY A 274 -10.08 2.26 9.78
N LEU A 275 -9.84 3.35 10.52
CA LEU A 275 -9.92 3.36 11.98
C LEU A 275 -11.35 3.23 12.51
N ILE A 276 -12.33 3.81 11.81
CA ILE A 276 -13.76 3.65 12.14
C ILE A 276 -14.15 2.18 11.94
N SER A 277 -13.85 1.59 10.78
CA SER A 277 -14.13 0.18 10.52
C SER A 277 -13.43 -0.75 11.51
N LEU A 278 -12.17 -0.48 11.86
CA LEU A 278 -11.46 -1.22 12.90
C LEU A 278 -12.20 -1.16 14.24
N SER A 279 -12.69 0.02 14.63
CA SER A 279 -13.40 0.22 15.89
C SER A 279 -14.74 -0.54 15.93
N GLU A 280 -15.46 -0.57 14.80
CA GLU A 280 -16.70 -1.31 14.63
C GLU A 280 -16.46 -2.83 14.70
N ASP A 281 -15.54 -3.35 13.89
CA ASP A 281 -15.17 -4.77 13.88
C ASP A 281 -14.69 -5.23 15.25
N TRP A 282 -13.88 -4.41 15.92
CA TRP A 282 -13.39 -4.70 17.25
C TRP A 282 -14.51 -4.76 18.30
N THR A 283 -15.50 -3.86 18.20
CA THR A 283 -16.66 -3.85 19.11
C THR A 283 -17.53 -5.08 18.91
N ASN A 284 -17.65 -5.55 17.67
CA ASN A 284 -18.44 -6.70 17.31
C ASN A 284 -17.72 -8.05 17.50
N ALA A 285 -16.38 -8.04 17.60
CA ALA A 285 -15.59 -9.26 17.77
C ALA A 285 -15.75 -9.88 19.18
N PRO A 286 -15.80 -11.22 19.30
CA PRO A 286 -15.74 -11.91 20.59
C PRO A 286 -14.49 -11.53 21.40
N GLU A 287 -14.58 -11.52 22.74
CA GLU A 287 -13.50 -11.08 23.64
C GLU A 287 -12.15 -11.77 23.39
N GLY A 288 -12.16 -13.05 22.96
CA GLY A 288 -10.95 -13.81 22.62
C GLY A 288 -10.40 -13.56 21.22
N GLU A 289 -11.15 -12.90 20.35
CA GLU A 289 -10.84 -12.74 18.92
C GLU A 289 -10.56 -11.28 18.53
N LYS A 290 -10.78 -10.31 19.42
CA LYS A 290 -10.55 -8.88 19.16
C LYS A 290 -9.19 -8.56 18.53
N ASN A 291 -8.10 -9.07 19.11
CA ASN A 291 -6.75 -8.87 18.56
C ASN A 291 -6.51 -9.48 17.17
N SER A 292 -7.33 -10.46 16.77
CA SER A 292 -7.21 -11.14 15.48
C SER A 292 -7.75 -10.31 14.31
N THR A 293 -8.45 -9.19 14.58
CA THR A 293 -8.95 -8.28 13.54
C THR A 293 -7.86 -7.31 13.07
N LEU A 294 -6.92 -6.92 13.94
CA LEU A 294 -5.84 -5.96 13.65
C LEU A 294 -5.06 -6.25 12.33
N PRO A 295 -4.72 -7.51 11.98
CA PRO A 295 -4.02 -7.81 10.74
C PRO A 295 -4.80 -7.41 9.47
N ASN A 296 -6.13 -7.42 9.53
CA ASN A 296 -6.99 -7.05 8.39
C ASN A 296 -6.85 -5.56 8.03
N TYR A 297 -6.47 -4.75 9.01
CA TYR A 297 -6.30 -3.30 8.90
C TYR A 297 -4.87 -2.87 8.59
N ARG A 298 -3.99 -3.82 8.21
CA ARG A 298 -2.60 -3.54 7.85
C ARG A 298 -2.47 -2.43 6.80
N ASN A 299 -3.19 -2.53 5.70
CA ASN A 299 -3.01 -1.57 4.61
C ASN A 299 -3.72 -0.25 4.92
N GLN A 300 -4.97 -0.30 5.40
CA GLN A 300 -5.83 0.87 5.61
C GLN A 300 -5.42 1.73 6.82
N VAL A 301 -4.94 1.09 7.89
CA VAL A 301 -4.56 1.78 9.13
C VAL A 301 -3.05 1.81 9.29
N VAL A 302 -2.39 0.66 9.25
CA VAL A 302 -0.96 0.61 9.59
C VAL A 302 -0.13 1.38 8.56
N TYR A 303 -0.10 0.96 7.30
CA TYR A 303 0.74 1.65 6.30
C TYR A 303 0.35 3.11 6.11
N ASN A 304 -0.95 3.41 6.03
CA ASN A 304 -1.42 4.80 5.92
C ASN A 304 -1.03 5.67 7.12
N SER A 305 -0.78 5.11 8.31
CA SER A 305 -0.28 5.85 9.46
C SER A 305 1.22 6.20 9.36
N PHE A 306 2.02 5.36 8.68
CA PHE A 306 3.46 5.55 8.54
C PHE A 306 3.87 6.42 7.34
N VAL A 307 2.96 6.71 6.41
CA VAL A 307 3.22 7.50 5.20
C VAL A 307 2.48 8.84 5.24
N LYS A 308 2.83 9.76 4.35
CA LYS A 308 2.04 10.95 4.04
C LYS A 308 1.40 10.78 2.65
N GLY A 309 0.93 11.88 2.07
CA GLY A 309 0.29 11.90 0.77
C GLY A 309 1.05 11.17 -0.34
N LEU A 310 2.38 11.32 -0.43
CA LEU A 310 3.16 10.73 -1.51
C LEU A 310 3.33 9.21 -1.34
N GLY A 311 3.70 8.77 -0.14
CA GLY A 311 3.85 7.34 0.16
C GLY A 311 2.52 6.58 0.02
N ARG A 312 1.37 7.22 0.27
CA ARG A 312 0.05 6.62 0.04
C ARG A 312 -0.19 6.26 -1.44
N ILE A 313 0.31 7.08 -2.37
CA ILE A 313 0.06 6.92 -3.81
C ILE A 313 1.18 6.16 -4.55
N CYS A 314 2.34 5.95 -3.94
CA CYS A 314 3.48 5.27 -4.56
C CYS A 314 3.63 3.81 -4.13
N TYR A 315 4.04 2.94 -5.06
CA TYR A 315 4.50 1.58 -4.77
C TYR A 315 5.80 1.25 -5.52
N ALA A 316 6.59 0.36 -4.95
CA ALA A 316 7.72 -0.27 -5.62
C ALA A 316 7.28 -1.51 -6.41
N SER A 317 7.88 -1.72 -7.58
CA SER A 317 7.59 -2.81 -8.50
C SER A 317 8.87 -3.59 -8.77
N VAL A 318 8.91 -4.85 -8.32
CA VAL A 318 10.02 -5.80 -8.57
C VAL A 318 9.49 -6.95 -9.40
N GLY A 319 9.87 -6.98 -10.68
CA GLY A 319 9.25 -7.89 -11.65
C GLY A 319 7.73 -7.65 -11.74
N ASN A 320 6.93 -8.67 -11.42
CA ASN A 320 5.47 -8.60 -11.41
C ASN A 320 4.87 -8.35 -10.02
N ALA A 321 5.71 -8.26 -8.98
CA ALA A 321 5.25 -8.03 -7.62
C ALA A 321 5.24 -6.53 -7.30
N ILE A 322 4.27 -6.14 -6.45
CA ILE A 322 4.04 -4.77 -6.00
C ILE A 322 4.26 -4.72 -4.49
N TYR A 323 5.00 -3.71 -4.05
CA TYR A 323 5.37 -3.49 -2.65
C TYR A 323 4.95 -2.07 -2.26
N PRO A 324 4.00 -1.88 -1.35
CA PRO A 324 3.56 -0.55 -0.96
C PRO A 324 4.68 0.22 -0.26
N CYS A 325 4.62 1.55 -0.31
CA CYS A 325 5.42 2.37 0.60
C CYS A 325 5.00 2.07 2.04
N VAL A 326 5.97 1.79 2.90
CA VAL A 326 5.73 1.43 4.30
C VAL A 326 6.05 2.54 5.28
N HIS A 327 6.77 3.58 4.83
CA HIS A 327 7.05 4.77 5.62
C HIS A 327 7.42 5.94 4.70
N GLU A 328 7.03 7.15 5.11
CA GLU A 328 7.50 8.42 4.54
C GLU A 328 7.96 9.31 5.68
N ASN A 329 9.20 9.79 5.61
CA ASN A 329 9.77 10.62 6.67
C ASN A 329 9.39 12.11 6.49
N SER A 330 9.91 12.98 7.35
CA SER A 330 9.67 14.43 7.25
C SER A 330 10.30 15.07 6.01
N GLU A 331 11.37 14.48 5.48
CA GLU A 331 12.12 14.93 4.30
C GLU A 331 11.48 14.47 2.98
N GLY A 332 10.42 13.65 3.05
CA GLY A 332 9.73 13.08 1.88
C GLY A 332 10.42 11.86 1.28
N ASP A 333 11.40 11.27 1.98
CA ASP A 333 11.98 10.00 1.57
C ASP A 333 10.97 8.88 1.74
N LEU A 334 10.87 8.02 0.72
CA LEU A 334 9.98 6.87 0.71
C LEU A 334 10.72 5.60 1.11
N TYR A 335 10.06 4.74 1.88
CA TYR A 335 10.65 3.50 2.37
C TYR A 335 9.84 2.30 1.87
N PHE A 336 10.53 1.33 1.27
CA PHE A 336 9.90 0.13 0.71
C PHE A 336 10.51 -1.14 1.31
N LEU A 337 9.66 -2.13 1.60
CA LEU A 337 10.09 -3.49 1.94
C LEU A 337 10.11 -4.33 0.65
N VAL A 338 11.28 -4.52 0.07
CA VAL A 338 11.49 -5.28 -1.17
C VAL A 338 12.23 -6.60 -0.87
N PRO A 339 12.17 -7.64 -1.73
CA PRO A 339 12.85 -8.90 -1.47
C PRO A 339 14.36 -8.71 -1.23
N VAL A 340 14.92 -9.51 -0.32
CA VAL A 340 16.36 -9.47 -0.03
C VAL A 340 17.19 -9.60 -1.30
N GLY A 341 18.19 -8.73 -1.43
CA GLY A 341 19.11 -8.74 -2.57
C GLY A 341 18.56 -8.03 -3.82
N THR A 342 17.41 -7.36 -3.73
CA THR A 342 16.91 -6.49 -4.81
C THR A 342 17.97 -5.44 -5.15
N LYS A 343 18.40 -5.43 -6.41
CA LYS A 343 19.41 -4.50 -6.95
C LYS A 343 18.78 -3.27 -7.60
N GLU A 344 17.58 -3.44 -8.14
CA GLU A 344 16.84 -2.36 -8.78
C GLU A 344 15.33 -2.63 -8.70
N PHE A 345 14.55 -1.56 -8.74
CA PHE A 345 13.10 -1.62 -8.86
C PHE A 345 12.54 -0.33 -9.44
N TRP A 346 11.24 -0.33 -9.75
CA TRP A 346 10.54 0.84 -10.27
C TRP A 346 9.56 1.39 -9.23
N ILE A 347 9.52 2.70 -9.01
CA ILE A 347 8.43 3.35 -8.29
C ILE A 347 7.38 3.79 -9.30
N LYS A 348 6.12 3.42 -9.02
CA LYS A 348 4.95 3.69 -9.86
C LYS A 348 3.81 4.20 -9.00
N GLU A 349 2.83 4.81 -9.66
CA GLU A 349 1.59 5.25 -9.05
C GLU A 349 0.63 4.07 -8.82
N ARG A 350 -0.05 4.06 -7.67
CA ARG A 350 -1.07 3.08 -7.30
C ARG A 350 -2.29 3.15 -8.23
N SER A 351 -2.43 2.16 -9.09
CA SER A 351 -3.53 2.04 -10.07
C SER A 351 -4.92 1.80 -9.47
N GLU A 352 -5.03 1.61 -8.15
CA GLU A 352 -6.29 1.37 -7.43
C GLU A 352 -6.95 2.65 -6.92
N LEU A 353 -6.27 3.79 -7.07
CA LEU A 353 -6.80 5.11 -6.71
C LEU A 353 -7.65 5.66 -7.91
N PRO A 354 -8.27 6.86 -7.83
CA PRO A 354 -9.44 7.20 -8.66
C PRO A 354 -9.17 7.08 -10.17
N GLU A 355 -10.25 7.08 -10.97
CA GLU A 355 -10.18 6.94 -12.44
C GLU A 355 -9.20 7.94 -13.11
N THR A 356 -8.87 9.03 -12.42
CA THR A 356 -7.87 10.02 -12.83
C THR A 356 -6.53 9.78 -12.10
N PRO A 357 -5.41 9.61 -12.83
CA PRO A 357 -4.10 9.57 -12.21
C PRO A 357 -3.79 10.89 -11.50
N PHE A 358 -3.05 10.82 -10.38
CA PHE A 358 -2.56 11.97 -9.66
C PHE A 358 -1.49 12.69 -10.47
N PHE A 359 -0.55 11.95 -11.05
CA PHE A 359 0.49 12.55 -11.89
C PHE A 359 -0.08 12.86 -13.29
N PRO A 360 0.16 14.06 -13.84
CA PRO A 360 -0.40 14.46 -15.12
C PRO A 360 0.25 13.74 -16.32
N SER A 361 1.41 13.10 -16.14
CA SER A 361 2.14 12.33 -17.14
C SER A 361 2.61 10.99 -16.56
N SER A 362 3.33 10.17 -17.34
CA SER A 362 3.86 8.89 -16.85
C SER A 362 4.79 9.11 -15.65
N PHE A 363 4.40 8.54 -14.51
CA PHE A 363 5.24 8.48 -13.31
C PHE A 363 5.94 7.13 -13.25
N LEU A 364 7.23 7.13 -13.55
CA LEU A 364 8.05 5.92 -13.58
C LEU A 364 9.50 6.22 -13.17
N VAL A 365 9.82 5.95 -11.90
CA VAL A 365 11.15 6.22 -11.35
C VAL A 365 11.93 4.91 -11.23
N HIS A 366 13.11 4.83 -11.83
CA HIS A 366 14.04 3.71 -11.68
C HIS A 366 14.89 3.93 -10.43
N VAL A 367 14.94 2.92 -9.55
CA VAL A 367 15.76 2.96 -8.35
C VAL A 367 16.85 1.90 -8.48
N GLN A 368 18.11 2.31 -8.34
CA GLN A 368 19.25 1.42 -8.15
C GLN A 368 19.58 1.33 -6.68
N VAL A 369 19.52 0.12 -6.11
CA VAL A 369 19.76 -0.10 -4.69
C VAL A 369 21.26 -0.26 -4.46
N ALA A 370 21.84 0.63 -3.67
CA ALA A 370 23.23 0.54 -3.27
C ALA A 370 23.50 -0.82 -2.64
N ARG A 371 24.62 -1.45 -3.04
CA ARG A 371 25.08 -2.67 -2.37
C ARG A 371 25.31 -2.28 -0.90
N PRO A 372 24.90 -3.13 0.09
CA PRO A 372 25.30 -2.90 1.47
C PRO A 372 26.80 -2.67 1.45
N GLN A 373 27.23 -1.51 1.95
CA GLN A 373 28.59 -1.41 2.42
C GLN A 373 28.59 -2.40 3.59
N LEU A 374 28.90 -3.68 3.27
CA LEU A 374 29.58 -4.52 4.23
C LEU A 374 30.70 -3.61 4.65
N GLU A 375 30.53 -3.02 5.84
CA GLU A 375 31.60 -2.45 6.64
C GLU A 375 32.68 -3.49 6.45
N GLU A 376 33.59 -3.19 5.53
CA GLU A 376 34.66 -4.06 5.13
C GLU A 376 35.47 -3.98 6.39
N ALA A 377 35.11 -4.86 7.33
CA ALA A 377 35.57 -4.84 8.69
C ALA A 377 37.04 -4.74 8.48
N GLU A 378 37.58 -3.54 8.71
CA GLU A 378 38.98 -3.29 8.51
C GLU A 378 39.54 -4.37 9.41
N LEU A 379 40.09 -5.40 8.78
CA LEU A 379 40.94 -6.35 9.44
C LEU A 379 42.09 -5.45 9.79
N VAL A 380 41.93 -4.65 10.86
CA VAL A 380 42.97 -3.91 11.51
C VAL A 380 43.99 -5.01 11.67
N PRO A 381 45.10 -4.97 10.92
CA PRO A 381 46.10 -5.99 11.03
C PRO A 381 46.35 -6.08 12.51
N VAL A 382 46.10 -7.25 13.09
CA VAL A 382 46.52 -7.53 14.46
C VAL A 382 48.04 -7.49 14.36
N GLU A 383 48.59 -6.28 14.44
CA GLU A 383 50.01 -6.07 14.61
C GLU A 383 50.29 -6.75 15.93
N ASN A 384 50.98 -7.88 15.82
CA ASN A 384 51.48 -8.69 16.90
C ASN A 384 52.20 -7.78 17.91
N ALA A 385 51.47 -7.29 18.90
CA ALA A 385 52.02 -6.74 20.11
C ALA A 385 52.50 -7.92 20.94
N SER A 386 53.76 -8.28 20.67
CA SER A 386 54.75 -8.82 21.59
C SER A 386 54.23 -9.12 23.00
N GLU A 387 54.26 -10.41 23.30
CA GLU A 387 54.42 -10.96 24.64
C GLU A 387 55.53 -10.19 25.40
N GLU A 388 55.15 -9.36 26.36
CA GLU A 388 56.00 -9.06 27.51
C GLU A 388 55.21 -9.38 28.78
N GLU A 389 55.67 -10.44 29.45
CA GLU A 389 55.38 -10.77 30.83
C GLU A 389 55.66 -9.58 31.75
N ALA A 390 54.73 -9.25 32.65
CA ALA A 390 55.09 -8.67 33.93
C ALA A 390 54.00 -8.97 34.99
N THR A 391 54.40 -9.87 35.86
CA THR A 391 53.88 -10.26 37.16
C THR A 391 53.64 -9.10 38.15
N GLY A 392 52.70 -9.30 39.09
CA GLY A 392 52.58 -8.61 40.38
C GLY A 392 51.10 -8.34 40.72
N GLU A 393 50.48 -9.11 41.65
CA GLU A 393 50.35 -8.77 43.10
C GLU A 393 49.67 -7.41 43.32
N GLU A 394 48.71 -7.17 44.21
CA GLU A 394 48.00 -7.90 45.24
C GLU A 394 46.88 -6.92 45.69
N ASP A 395 45.80 -7.46 46.27
CA ASP A 395 45.12 -6.91 47.45
C ASP A 395 44.62 -5.44 47.46
N SER A 396 43.29 -5.24 47.48
CA SER A 396 42.57 -4.66 48.63
C SER A 396 41.13 -4.22 48.28
N SER A 397 40.18 -4.83 49.00
CA SER A 397 38.84 -4.30 49.26
C SER A 397 38.93 -3.16 50.31
N PRO A 398 37.84 -2.69 50.96
CA PRO A 398 36.62 -2.01 50.52
C PRO A 398 36.39 -0.68 51.31
N THR A 399 35.65 0.31 50.80
CA THR A 399 35.09 1.42 51.62
C THR A 399 33.93 2.08 50.86
N SER A 400 32.68 1.89 51.28
CA SER A 400 31.89 2.77 52.17
C SER A 400 31.55 4.12 51.51
N ASP A 401 30.29 4.34 51.15
CA ASP A 401 29.31 5.01 52.03
C ASP A 401 29.49 6.53 51.93
N GLU A 402 28.70 7.20 51.08
CA GLU A 402 28.35 8.58 51.38
C GLU A 402 26.94 8.92 50.85
N SER A 403 26.13 9.26 51.83
CA SER A 403 24.74 9.69 51.76
C SER A 403 24.70 11.18 51.45
N MET A 404 23.89 11.63 50.49
CA MET A 404 23.45 13.04 50.45
C MET A 404 22.21 13.21 49.54
N GLU A 405 21.03 13.09 50.15
CA GLU A 405 19.92 14.02 49.90
C GLU A 405 20.14 15.27 50.81
N PRO A 406 19.46 16.44 50.69
CA PRO A 406 18.21 16.70 49.97
C PRO A 406 18.11 18.10 49.28
N ASP A 407 16.93 18.36 48.71
CA ASP A 407 16.23 19.65 48.56
C ASP A 407 16.94 20.85 47.91
N SER A 408 16.39 21.29 46.77
CA SER A 408 16.19 22.72 46.55
C SER A 408 15.00 22.97 45.62
N ASP A 409 13.88 23.37 46.25
CA ASP A 409 12.83 24.16 45.66
C ASP A 409 13.40 25.39 44.92
N ALA A 410 12.95 25.62 43.70
CA ALA A 410 13.00 26.93 43.08
C ALA A 410 11.78 27.11 42.17
N GLU A 411 10.71 27.60 42.80
CA GLU A 411 9.70 28.41 42.12
C GLU A 411 10.37 29.42 41.20
N THR A 412 10.01 29.43 39.91
CA THR A 412 10.03 30.66 39.12
C THR A 412 8.89 30.61 38.10
N SER A 413 7.74 31.14 38.52
CA SER A 413 6.80 31.76 37.59
C SER A 413 7.42 33.07 37.08
N PRO A 414 7.17 33.42 35.81
CA PRO A 414 6.46 34.68 35.62
C PRO A 414 5.40 34.60 34.50
N ASN A 415 4.16 34.89 34.90
CA ASN A 415 3.41 36.05 34.43
C ASN A 415 3.61 36.45 32.96
N MET A 416 2.67 36.08 32.09
CA MET A 416 2.35 36.87 30.90
C MET A 416 0.86 37.19 30.84
N LYS A 417 0.57 38.46 31.14
CA LYS A 417 -0.69 39.16 30.92
C LYS A 417 -0.55 40.01 29.64
N SER A 418 -1.65 40.14 28.92
CA SER A 418 -1.96 41.12 27.85
C SER A 418 -1.23 40.89 26.53
N SER A 419 -1.88 40.85 25.38
CA SER A 419 -2.88 41.76 24.79
C SER A 419 -3.53 41.00 23.61
N GLY A 420 -4.79 41.17 23.22
CA GLY A 420 -5.53 42.42 23.04
C GLY A 420 -5.45 42.87 21.58
N THR A 421 -6.12 42.20 20.65
CA THR A 421 -6.91 42.78 19.55
C THR A 421 -7.74 41.71 18.86
#